data_AF-A0A6A6V472-F1
#
_entry.id   AF-A0A6A6V472-F1
#
_cell.length_a   1.000
_cell.length_b   1.000
_cell.length_c   1.000
_cell.angle_alpha   90.00
_cell.angle_beta   90.00
_cell.angle_gamma   90.00
#
_symmetry.space_group_name_H-M   'P 1'
#
loop_
_entity.id
_entity.type
_entity.pdbx_description
1 polymer ?
#
loop_
_entity_poly.entity_id
_entity_poly.type
_entity_poly.pdbx_seq_one_letter_code
_entity_poly.pdbx_strand_id
1 'polypeptide(L)'
;MPLRKKATAEEARAAAGLNGAEWHSFYRITREEARKVIEEYPDLSWTKTPAFVKTRVLNSVNVQLASEQAPAVELDIIMWRMATAIRDAQNWANRTARAHTVETPSPSLVLVENTGQRSTLPFDPVRDQQLEAQEKLPSASGS
;
A
#
# COMPACT_ATOMS: atom_id res chain seq x y z
N MET A 1 -5.11 28.50 -11.21
CA MET A 1 -4.86 28.08 -12.61
C MET A 1 -5.20 26.61 -12.71
N PRO A 2 -5.98 26.16 -13.70
CA PRO A 2 -6.39 24.77 -13.79
C PRO A 2 -5.19 23.85 -14.04
N LEU A 3 -5.09 22.79 -13.26
CA LEU A 3 -3.97 21.84 -13.33
C LEU A 3 -4.04 21.00 -14.60
N ARG A 4 -2.90 20.77 -15.26
CA ARG A 4 -2.84 19.93 -16.47
C ARG A 4 -3.15 18.46 -16.12
N LYS A 5 -3.81 17.73 -17.02
CA LYS A 5 -4.19 16.31 -16.84
C LYS A 5 -3.00 15.37 -16.54
N LYS A 6 -1.78 15.75 -16.93
CA LYS A 6 -0.53 15.00 -16.69
C LYS A 6 0.43 15.75 -15.76
N ALA A 7 -0.08 16.65 -14.93
CA ALA A 7 0.76 17.42 -14.04
C ALA A 7 1.54 16.52 -13.07
N THR A 8 2.77 16.90 -12.77
CA THR A 8 3.60 16.23 -11.77
C THR A 8 3.15 16.61 -10.36
N ALA A 9 3.61 15.86 -9.36
CA ALA A 9 3.34 16.19 -7.96
C ALA A 9 3.89 17.57 -7.57
N GLU A 10 5.01 18.00 -8.17
CA GLU A 10 5.59 19.33 -7.93
C GLU A 10 4.74 20.44 -8.53
N GLU A 11 4.25 20.26 -9.77
CA GLU A 11 3.33 21.21 -10.40
C GLU A 11 2.01 21.33 -9.63
N ALA A 12 1.47 20.19 -9.17
CA ALA A 12 0.25 20.15 -8.36
C ALA A 12 0.45 20.85 -7.01
N ARG A 13 1.60 20.64 -6.36
CA ARG A 13 1.96 21.30 -5.09
C ARG A 13 2.13 22.80 -5.27
N ALA A 14 2.82 23.22 -6.33
CA ALA A 14 3.02 24.63 -6.65
C ALA A 14 1.68 25.32 -6.95
N ALA A 15 0.80 24.67 -7.72
CA ALA A 15 -0.54 25.17 -8.02
C ALA A 15 -1.44 25.25 -6.77
N ALA A 16 -1.27 24.33 -5.81
CA ALA A 16 -1.99 24.33 -4.55
C ALA A 16 -1.42 25.33 -3.52
N GLY A 17 -0.22 25.87 -3.74
CA GLY A 17 0.44 26.77 -2.79
C GLY A 17 0.86 26.09 -1.48
N LEU A 18 1.01 24.76 -1.47
CA LEU A 18 1.29 23.99 -0.26
C LEU A 18 2.80 23.87 0.01
N ASN A 19 3.18 24.04 1.27
CA ASN A 19 4.53 23.74 1.76
C ASN A 19 4.74 22.22 1.91
N GLY A 20 5.94 21.78 2.32
CA GLY A 20 6.28 20.35 2.33
C GLY A 20 5.51 19.54 3.37
N ALA A 21 5.29 20.13 4.54
CA ALA A 21 4.52 19.51 5.62
C ALA A 21 3.03 19.46 5.27
N GLU A 22 2.48 20.57 4.79
CA GLU A 22 1.08 20.67 4.32
C GLU A 22 0.80 19.71 3.16
N TRP A 23 1.77 19.55 2.25
CA TRP A 23 1.67 18.57 1.17
C TRP A 23 1.62 17.14 1.68
N HIS A 24 2.36 16.83 2.74
CA HIS A 24 2.34 15.52 3.37
C HIS A 24 0.99 15.25 4.06
N SER A 25 0.45 16.26 4.77
CA SER A 25 -0.89 16.22 5.34
C SER A 25 -1.97 16.03 4.27
N PHE A 26 -1.89 16.78 3.18
CA PHE A 26 -2.77 16.62 2.02
C PHE A 26 -2.73 15.19 1.47
N TYR A 27 -1.54 14.58 1.35
CA TYR A 27 -1.39 13.20 0.89
C TYR A 27 -2.03 12.19 1.84
N ARG A 28 -1.91 12.41 3.15
CA ARG A 28 -2.51 11.58 4.20
C ARG A 28 -4.04 11.67 4.17
N ILE A 29 -4.57 12.89 4.24
CA ILE A 29 -6.01 13.18 4.22
C ILE A 29 -6.67 12.60 2.96
N THR A 30 -6.10 12.86 1.78
CA THR A 30 -6.69 12.38 0.52
C THR A 30 -6.66 10.85 0.39
N ARG A 31 -5.68 10.18 1.00
CA ARG A 31 -5.66 8.71 1.06
C ARG A 31 -6.77 8.16 1.94
N GLU A 32 -7.02 8.78 3.09
CA GLU A 32 -8.11 8.40 4.00
C GLU A 32 -9.48 8.61 3.33
N GLU A 33 -9.69 9.76 2.70
CA GLU A 33 -10.94 10.04 1.97
C GLU A 33 -11.14 9.09 0.77
N ALA A 34 -10.07 8.74 0.05
CA ALA A 34 -10.16 7.77 -1.04
C ALA A 34 -10.60 6.38 -0.56
N ARG A 35 -10.17 5.94 0.63
CA ARG A 35 -10.64 4.68 1.23
C ARG A 35 -12.13 4.73 1.54
N LYS A 36 -12.59 5.80 2.18
CA LYS A 36 -14.03 6.01 2.48
C LYS A 36 -14.87 5.98 1.21
N VAL A 37 -14.40 6.60 0.13
CA VAL A 37 -15.10 6.60 -1.17
C VAL A 37 -15.22 5.20 -1.75
N ILE A 38 -14.20 4.35 -1.61
CA ILE A 38 -14.23 2.97 -2.11
C ILE A 38 -15.08 2.07 -1.22
N GLU A 39 -15.07 2.29 0.10
CA GLU A 39 -15.95 1.57 1.02
C GLU A 39 -17.43 1.84 0.69
N GLU A 40 -17.77 3.08 0.32
CA GLU A 40 -19.13 3.46 -0.07
C GLU A 40 -19.45 3.06 -1.53
N TYR A 41 -18.46 3.12 -2.43
CA TYR A 41 -18.60 2.86 -3.87
C TYR A 41 -17.42 2.05 -4.43
N PRO A 42 -17.39 0.72 -4.23
CA PRO A 42 -16.20 -0.11 -4.53
C PRO A 42 -15.80 -0.13 -6.01
N ASP A 43 -16.78 -0.11 -6.92
CA ASP A 43 -16.56 -0.18 -8.38
C ASP A 43 -16.44 1.19 -9.07
N LEU A 44 -16.52 2.29 -8.31
CA LEU A 44 -16.60 3.62 -8.89
C LEU A 44 -15.20 4.19 -9.18
N SER A 45 -14.97 4.54 -10.44
CA SER A 45 -13.81 5.32 -10.83
C SER A 45 -14.01 6.81 -10.55
N TRP A 46 -12.96 7.50 -10.09
CA TRP A 46 -13.04 8.93 -9.77
C TRP A 46 -13.55 9.81 -10.91
N THR A 47 -13.18 9.48 -12.15
CA THR A 47 -13.64 10.20 -13.35
C THR A 47 -15.15 10.11 -13.54
N LYS A 48 -15.73 8.93 -13.28
CA LYS A 48 -17.17 8.64 -13.36
C LYS A 48 -17.94 9.03 -12.10
N THR A 49 -17.24 9.51 -11.07
CA THR A 49 -17.86 9.89 -9.80
C THR A 49 -18.78 11.11 -9.99
N PRO A 50 -20.00 11.11 -9.43
CA PRO A 50 -20.91 12.23 -9.50
C PRO A 50 -20.31 13.52 -8.93
N ALA A 51 -20.79 14.67 -9.43
CA ALA A 51 -20.32 15.98 -8.96
C ALA A 51 -20.54 16.19 -7.46
N PHE A 52 -21.67 15.72 -6.90
CA PHE A 52 -21.95 15.87 -5.47
C PHE A 52 -20.93 15.16 -4.58
N VAL A 53 -20.47 13.97 -4.97
CA VAL A 53 -19.42 13.23 -4.24
C VAL A 53 -18.08 13.97 -4.35
N LYS A 54 -17.76 14.51 -5.53
CA LYS A 54 -16.55 15.31 -5.74
C LYS A 54 -16.52 16.54 -4.84
N THR A 55 -17.64 17.27 -4.75
CA THR A 55 -17.79 18.42 -3.86
C THR A 55 -17.72 18.02 -2.39
N ARG A 56 -18.34 16.90 -2.00
CA ARG A 56 -18.28 16.36 -0.63
C ARG A 56 -16.82 16.08 -0.22
N VAL A 57 -16.06 15.40 -1.08
CA VAL A 57 -14.65 15.09 -0.83
C VAL A 57 -13.81 16.37 -0.78
N LEU A 58 -14.00 17.31 -1.71
CA LEU A 58 -13.30 18.60 -1.67
C LEU A 58 -13.52 19.33 -0.34
N ASN A 59 -14.77 19.43 0.10
CA ASN A 59 -15.12 20.08 1.36
C ASN A 59 -14.51 19.35 2.56
N SER A 60 -14.60 18.02 2.60
CA SER A 60 -14.01 17.19 3.65
C SER A 60 -12.49 17.39 3.75
N VAL A 61 -11.79 17.38 2.60
CA VAL A 61 -10.35 17.60 2.53
C VAL A 61 -10.00 19.01 3.01
N ASN A 62 -10.70 20.04 2.54
CA ASN A 62 -10.43 21.42 2.95
C ASN A 62 -10.71 21.67 4.44
N VAL A 63 -11.73 21.03 5.03
CA VAL A 63 -11.99 21.10 6.48
C VAL A 63 -10.85 20.46 7.28
N GLN A 64 -10.34 19.31 6.83
CA GLN A 64 -9.21 18.64 7.49
C GLN A 64 -7.91 19.43 7.33
N LEU A 65 -7.65 19.99 6.13
CA LEU A 65 -6.50 20.87 5.89
C LEU A 65 -6.56 22.14 6.76
N ALA A 66 -7.73 22.77 6.87
CA ALA A 66 -7.91 23.94 7.73
C ALA A 66 -7.65 23.64 9.21
N SER A 67 -8.00 22.42 9.66
CA SER A 67 -7.71 21.96 11.02
C SER A 67 -6.20 21.80 11.28
N GLU A 68 -5.42 21.53 10.23
CA GLU A 68 -3.95 21.47 10.25
C GLU A 68 -3.28 22.80 9.86
N GLN A 69 -4.04 23.90 9.77
CA GLN A 69 -3.57 25.23 9.36
C GLN A 69 -2.98 25.27 7.93
N ALA A 70 -3.34 24.32 7.07
CA ALA A 70 -2.94 24.29 5.68
C ALA A 70 -3.92 25.09 4.79
N PRO A 71 -3.44 25.67 3.68
CA PRO A 71 -4.30 26.39 2.75
C PRO A 71 -5.30 25.47 2.06
N ALA A 72 -6.48 26.01 1.75
CA ALA A 72 -7.50 25.31 1.00
C ALA A 72 -7.03 25.04 -0.44
N VAL A 73 -7.41 23.88 -0.97
CA VAL A 73 -7.09 23.48 -2.34
C VAL A 73 -8.30 23.61 -3.26
N GLU A 74 -8.03 23.79 -4.55
CA GLU A 74 -9.08 23.85 -5.58
C GLU A 74 -9.53 22.46 -6.04
N LEU A 75 -10.70 22.42 -6.67
CA LEU A 75 -11.29 21.18 -7.21
C LEU A 75 -10.36 20.49 -8.22
N ASP A 76 -9.59 21.23 -9.01
CA ASP A 76 -8.66 20.65 -10.00
C ASP A 76 -7.56 19.81 -9.34
N ILE A 77 -7.04 20.26 -8.18
CA ILE A 77 -6.03 19.54 -7.41
C ILE A 77 -6.63 18.24 -6.84
N ILE A 78 -7.85 18.33 -6.32
CA ILE A 78 -8.60 17.15 -5.86
C ILE A 78 -8.89 16.20 -7.02
N MET A 79 -9.27 16.70 -8.19
CA MET A 79 -9.53 15.90 -9.38
C MET A 79 -8.31 15.10 -9.81
N TRP A 80 -7.15 15.74 -9.85
CA TRP A 80 -5.88 15.11 -10.15
C TRP A 80 -5.48 14.09 -9.08
N ARG A 81 -5.54 14.46 -7.80
CA ARG A 81 -5.06 13.63 -6.70
C ARG A 81 -5.92 12.37 -6.48
N MET A 82 -7.24 12.54 -6.44
CA MET A 82 -8.16 11.44 -6.13
C MET A 82 -8.23 10.40 -7.25
N ALA A 83 -7.91 10.77 -8.50
CA ALA A 83 -7.81 9.82 -9.60
C ALA A 83 -6.77 8.73 -9.34
N THR A 84 -5.63 9.10 -8.75
CA THR A 84 -4.58 8.15 -8.36
C THR A 84 -4.89 7.52 -7.00
N ALA A 85 -5.33 8.31 -6.01
CA ALA A 85 -5.57 7.81 -4.66
C ALA A 85 -6.66 6.72 -4.61
N ILE A 86 -7.75 6.87 -5.38
CA ILE A 86 -8.79 5.84 -5.46
C ILE A 86 -8.26 4.58 -6.14
N ARG A 87 -7.53 4.72 -7.25
CA ARG A 87 -6.92 3.57 -7.92
C ARG A 87 -5.98 2.80 -6.98
N ASP A 88 -5.15 3.51 -6.22
CA ASP A 88 -4.23 2.91 -5.27
C ASP A 88 -4.96 2.19 -4.15
N ALA A 89 -6.04 2.79 -3.62
CA ALA A 89 -6.84 2.19 -2.57
C ALA A 89 -7.65 0.97 -3.07
N GLN A 90 -8.15 0.96 -4.32
CA GLN A 90 -8.75 -0.22 -4.95
C GLN A 90 -7.73 -1.35 -5.10
N ASN A 91 -6.53 -1.03 -5.59
CA ASN A 91 -5.44 -1.99 -5.73
C ASN A 91 -4.97 -2.54 -4.37
N TRP A 92 -5.04 -1.73 -3.31
CA TRP A 92 -4.75 -2.18 -1.96
C TRP A 92 -5.84 -3.12 -1.44
N ALA A 93 -7.12 -2.74 -1.56
CA ALA A 93 -8.25 -3.57 -1.16
C ALA A 93 -8.24 -4.94 -1.87
N ASN A 94 -8.01 -4.95 -3.18
CA ASN A 94 -7.92 -6.19 -3.96
C ASN A 94 -6.74 -7.08 -3.55
N ARG A 95 -5.60 -6.50 -3.16
CA ARG A 95 -4.45 -7.25 -2.66
C ARG A 95 -4.73 -7.87 -1.29
N THR A 96 -5.34 -7.10 -0.38
CA THR A 96 -5.71 -7.59 0.95
C THR A 96 -6.76 -8.70 0.87
N ALA A 97 -7.77 -8.55 0.01
CA ALA A 97 -8.78 -9.59 -0.21
C ALA A 97 -8.17 -10.91 -0.71
N ARG A 98 -7.21 -10.85 -1.64
CA ARG A 98 -6.53 -12.05 -2.16
C ARG A 98 -5.61 -12.71 -1.14
N ALA A 99 -5.01 -11.94 -0.23
CA ALA A 99 -4.22 -12.50 0.87
C ALA A 99 -5.08 -13.29 1.86
N HIS A 100 -6.34 -12.86 2.11
CA HIS A 100 -7.26 -13.59 2.99
C HIS A 100 -7.89 -14.87 2.39
N THR A 101 -7.82 -15.08 1.07
CA THR A 101 -8.30 -16.33 0.44
C THR A 101 -7.24 -17.44 0.41
N VAL A 102 -5.98 -17.12 0.72
CA VAL A 102 -4.89 -18.10 0.76
C VAL A 102 -4.46 -18.30 2.22
N GLU A 103 -5.30 -18.94 3.03
CA GLU A 103 -4.88 -19.75 4.20
C GLU A 103 -6.09 -20.29 5.00
N THR A 104 -6.58 -21.47 4.59
CA THR A 104 -7.01 -22.48 5.57
C THR A 104 -6.82 -23.87 4.96
N PRO A 105 -5.82 -24.63 5.44
CA PRO A 105 -6.13 -25.99 5.85
C PRO A 105 -5.75 -26.18 7.33
N SER A 106 -6.77 -26.42 8.15
CA SER A 106 -6.63 -26.95 9.51
C SER A 106 -7.00 -28.45 9.49
N PRO A 107 -6.67 -29.22 10.54
CA PRO A 107 -5.63 -30.24 10.56
C PRO A 107 -6.19 -31.66 10.40
N SER A 108 -5.49 -32.57 9.72
CA SER A 108 -5.68 -34.02 9.87
C SER A 108 -4.44 -34.80 9.41
N LEU A 109 -4.04 -35.73 10.28
CA LEU A 109 -2.92 -36.67 10.18
C LEU A 109 -2.89 -37.40 8.82
N VAL A 110 -1.76 -37.32 8.11
CA VAL A 110 -1.29 -38.41 7.24
C VAL A 110 0.20 -38.63 7.46
N LEU A 111 0.46 -39.80 8.04
CA LEU A 111 1.72 -40.47 8.25
C LEU A 111 2.24 -41.01 6.90
N VAL A 112 3.56 -40.93 6.67
CA VAL A 112 4.37 -41.85 5.82
C VAL A 112 4.19 -41.70 4.28
N GLU A 113 5.17 -41.71 3.38
CA GLU A 113 6.62 -42.01 3.35
C GLU A 113 7.28 -41.31 2.13
N ASN A 114 8.52 -40.84 2.31
CA ASN A 114 9.72 -40.99 1.45
C ASN A 114 9.53 -41.02 -0.10
N THR A 115 9.97 -40.03 -0.89
CA THR A 115 11.39 -39.85 -1.27
C THR A 115 11.58 -38.57 -2.12
N GLY A 116 12.52 -37.69 -1.72
CA GLY A 116 13.36 -36.94 -2.67
C GLY A 116 12.89 -35.60 -3.26
N GLN A 117 12.41 -34.63 -2.48
CA GLN A 117 12.36 -33.22 -2.92
C GLN A 117 13.08 -32.30 -1.93
N ARG A 118 14.23 -31.76 -2.34
CA ARG A 118 14.95 -30.68 -1.64
C ARG A 118 14.05 -29.44 -1.56
N SER A 119 13.41 -29.28 -0.42
CA SER A 119 12.69 -28.05 -0.09
C SER A 119 13.72 -26.99 0.26
N THR A 120 13.87 -25.98 -0.59
CA THR A 120 14.70 -24.80 -0.33
C THR A 120 14.05 -23.99 0.78
N LEU A 121 14.48 -24.23 2.02
CA LEU A 121 14.21 -23.33 3.13
C LEU A 121 14.90 -21.98 2.83
N PRO A 122 14.27 -20.84 3.14
CA PRO A 122 14.93 -19.54 3.06
C PRO A 122 16.10 -19.50 4.06
N PHE A 123 17.21 -18.91 3.62
CA PHE A 123 18.48 -18.83 4.36
C PHE A 123 18.29 -18.20 5.75
N ASP A 124 18.74 -18.89 6.80
CA ASP A 124 18.66 -18.45 8.19
C ASP A 124 20.08 -18.43 8.80
N PRO A 125 20.68 -17.24 8.97
CA PRO A 125 22.10 -17.12 9.31
C PRO A 125 22.47 -17.66 10.70
N VAL A 126 21.50 -17.85 11.61
CA VAL A 126 21.75 -18.45 12.92
C VAL A 126 21.76 -19.98 12.83
N ARG A 127 20.97 -20.56 11.93
CA ARG A 127 20.86 -22.02 11.78
C ARG A 127 22.06 -22.62 11.03
N ASP A 128 22.56 -21.94 10.01
CA ASP A 128 23.72 -22.41 9.23
C ASP A 128 25.05 -22.28 10.00
N GLN A 129 25.20 -21.30 10.90
CA GLN A 129 26.44 -21.15 11.69
C GLN A 129 26.69 -22.28 12.70
N GLN A 130 25.64 -22.97 13.16
CA GLN A 130 25.77 -24.06 14.13
C GLN A 130 26.05 -25.43 13.49
N LEU A 131 25.79 -25.58 12.19
CA LEU A 131 26.07 -26.82 11.46
C LEU A 131 27.56 -26.94 11.06
N GLU A 132 28.21 -25.81 10.82
CA GLU A 132 29.61 -25.76 10.37
C GLU A 132 30.63 -26.04 11.49
N ALA A 133 30.18 -26.01 12.76
CA ALA A 133 31.05 -26.25 13.92
C ALA A 133 31.29 -27.74 14.25
N GLN A 134 30.58 -28.69 13.60
CA GLN A 134 30.75 -30.13 13.86
C GLN A 134 31.47 -30.92 12.76
N GLU A 135 31.79 -30.32 11.61
CA GLU A 135 32.50 -31.01 10.50
C GLU A 135 34.02 -30.76 10.50
N LYS A 136 34.62 -30.49 11.66
CA LYS A 136 36.08 -30.33 11.78
C LYS A 136 36.68 -31.21 12.88
N LEU A 137 36.53 -32.52 12.72
CA LEU A 137 37.37 -33.52 13.37
C LEU A 137 37.96 -34.44 12.29
N PRO A 138 39.27 -34.36 11.98
CA PRO A 138 39.89 -35.31 11.07
C PRO A 138 40.03 -36.68 11.75
N SER A 139 39.47 -37.70 11.10
CA SER A 139 39.82 -39.10 11.30
C SER A 139 41.32 -39.28 11.12
N ALA A 140 42.04 -39.49 12.22
CA ALA A 140 43.38 -40.04 12.20
C ALA A 140 43.27 -41.56 11.99
N SER A 141 43.69 -42.04 10.83
CA SER A 141 44.07 -43.43 10.61
C SER A 141 45.30 -43.45 9.71
N GLY A 142 46.39 -44.05 10.21
CA GLY A 142 47.44 -44.58 9.36
C GLY A 142 48.86 -44.42 9.90
N SER A 143 49.24 -45.24 10.87
CA SER A 143 50.38 -46.19 10.79
C SER A 143 50.39 -47.09 12.02
#